data_AF-A0A162JGJ4-F1
#
_entry.id   AF-A0A162JGJ4-F1
#
_cell.length_a   1.000
_cell.length_b   1.000
_cell.length_c   1.000
_cell.angle_alpha   90.00
_cell.angle_beta   90.00
_cell.angle_gamma   90.00
#
_symmetry.space_group_name_H-M   'P 1'
#
loop_
_entity.id
_entity.type
_entity.pdbx_description
1 polymer ?
#
loop_
_entity_poly.entity_id
_entity_poly.type
_entity_poly.pdbx_seq_one_letter_code
_entity_poly.pdbx_strand_id
1 'polypeptide(L)'
;MTAKEAMELLESLIQTKKLIKIVLSDKEADAEWDKVLIRPVKIKEQDFMQFEKFKNNKSYHFNMEAACLYEEISISVKQFKQAYIHAEGKDYHLSRKGEKYFSKESENSCCHKETEHNKSKKYLLPEGKAIDFLVYLGVMSKEGRVYKHSYAKYRQINKYLEFIENTIKELQEKKWIEKEIRILDFGCGKSYLTFALYYYLREIKKINFRIIGLDLKEDVMKHCNRIAKELGYTNLEFLTGNIQDFEELKEVDLVFSLHACDNATDYSILKALEMNAKAILAVPCCQHEFFYKINKNKKSPLFETMNLLGKHGIILERFSSLATDAYRSAFLELKGYRTQVMEFIDMEHTPKNILIKAIYEGRVKNEEKKREEYQKFLDFLGIDPILQ
;
A
#
# COMPACT_ATOMS: atom_id res chain seq x y z
N MET A 1 29.03 -30.54 22.97
CA MET A 1 30.09 -30.20 22.00
C MET A 1 31.20 -29.45 22.71
N THR A 2 32.44 -29.52 22.22
CA THR A 2 33.52 -28.61 22.63
C THR A 2 33.36 -27.26 21.90
N ALA A 3 34.00 -26.20 22.40
CA ALA A 3 34.00 -24.90 21.71
C ALA A 3 34.53 -25.01 20.27
N LYS A 4 35.49 -25.92 20.06
CA LYS A 4 36.09 -26.24 18.77
C LYS A 4 35.06 -26.84 17.80
N GLU A 5 34.28 -27.82 18.25
CA GLU A 5 33.22 -28.43 17.42
C GLU A 5 32.11 -27.43 17.03
N ALA A 6 31.79 -26.47 17.91
CA ALA A 6 30.82 -25.42 17.60
C ALA A 6 31.33 -24.46 16.52
N MET A 7 32.64 -24.17 16.53
CA MET A 7 33.28 -23.34 15.50
C MET A 7 33.39 -24.08 14.17
N GLU A 8 33.76 -25.36 14.18
CA GLU A 8 33.81 -26.21 12.97
C GLU A 8 32.43 -26.34 12.31
N LEU A 9 31.36 -26.44 13.10
CA LEU A 9 29.98 -26.42 12.60
C LEU A 9 29.64 -25.10 11.90
N LEU A 10 30.00 -23.96 12.51
CA LEU A 10 29.76 -22.64 11.93
C LEU A 10 30.52 -22.45 10.62
N GLU A 11 31.81 -22.80 10.59
CA GLU A 11 32.62 -22.76 9.37
C GLU A 11 32.02 -23.60 8.26
N SER A 12 31.59 -24.83 8.56
CA SER A 12 30.92 -25.71 7.61
C SER A 12 29.63 -25.09 7.06
N LEU A 13 28.78 -24.52 7.92
CA LEU A 13 27.53 -23.87 7.51
C LEU A 13 27.75 -22.60 6.66
N ILE A 14 28.84 -21.87 6.91
CA ILE A 14 29.21 -20.68 6.13
C ILE A 14 29.80 -21.08 4.78
N GLN A 15 30.74 -22.04 4.74
CA GLN A 15 31.35 -22.53 3.50
C GLN A 15 30.34 -23.21 2.58
N THR A 16 29.41 -24.00 3.15
CA THR A 16 28.35 -24.66 2.38
C THR A 16 27.21 -23.71 2.01
N LYS A 17 27.29 -22.42 2.38
CA LYS A 17 26.21 -21.43 2.19
C LYS A 17 24.87 -21.98 2.66
N LYS A 18 24.82 -22.54 3.87
CA LYS A 18 23.60 -23.07 4.52
C LYS A 18 23.14 -22.22 5.70
N LEU A 19 23.96 -21.27 6.14
CA LEU A 19 23.67 -20.39 7.26
C LEU A 19 22.63 -19.34 6.87
N ILE A 20 21.56 -19.21 7.66
CA ILE A 20 20.52 -18.17 7.45
C ILE A 20 20.72 -17.02 8.43
N LYS A 21 20.88 -17.32 9.73
CA LYS A 21 21.13 -16.32 10.78
C LYS A 21 21.76 -16.96 12.02
N ILE A 22 22.50 -16.16 12.77
CA ILE A 22 22.98 -16.47 14.13
C ILE A 22 22.43 -15.39 15.06
N VAL A 23 21.95 -15.80 16.23
CA VAL A 23 21.53 -14.93 17.31
C VAL A 23 22.35 -15.25 18.54
N LEU A 24 23.15 -14.30 19.01
CA LEU A 24 23.85 -14.39 20.28
C LEU A 24 23.08 -13.59 21.34
N SER A 25 22.76 -14.24 22.45
CA SER A 25 21.92 -13.69 23.52
C SER A 25 22.36 -14.23 24.89
N ASP A 26 21.78 -13.70 25.97
CA ASP A 26 22.12 -14.05 27.35
C ASP A 26 23.58 -13.69 27.68
N LYS A 27 23.82 -12.38 27.85
CA LYS A 27 25.18 -11.80 27.94
C LYS A 27 25.90 -12.15 29.25
N GLU A 28 27.23 -12.17 29.19
CA GLU A 28 28.08 -12.16 30.39
C GLU A 28 28.09 -10.77 31.05
N ALA A 29 28.49 -10.71 32.32
CA ALA A 29 28.48 -9.47 33.10
C ALA A 29 29.40 -8.38 32.52
N ASP A 30 30.46 -8.78 31.82
CA ASP A 30 31.47 -7.95 31.18
C ASP A 30 31.21 -7.70 29.68
N ALA A 31 30.12 -8.22 29.13
CA ALA A 31 29.79 -8.09 27.73
C ALA A 31 29.33 -6.65 27.38
N GLU A 32 29.92 -6.10 26.32
CA GLU A 32 29.62 -4.74 25.85
C GLU A 32 28.22 -4.62 25.22
N TRP A 33 27.72 -5.69 24.61
CA TRP A 33 26.52 -5.73 23.78
C TRP A 33 25.42 -6.57 24.43
N ASP A 34 24.15 -6.15 24.28
CA ASP A 34 23.00 -6.85 24.85
C ASP A 34 22.57 -8.05 23.99
N LYS A 35 22.76 -7.94 22.68
CA LYS A 35 22.43 -8.98 21.70
C LYS A 35 23.23 -8.75 20.42
N VAL A 36 23.58 -9.82 19.72
CA VAL A 36 24.21 -9.74 18.39
C VAL A 36 23.45 -10.64 17.42
N LEU A 37 23.01 -10.07 16.30
CA LEU A 37 22.47 -10.81 15.17
C LEU A 37 23.51 -10.85 14.05
N ILE A 38 23.75 -12.02 13.48
CA ILE A 38 24.68 -12.20 12.38
C ILE A 38 23.93 -12.85 11.21
N ARG A 39 24.07 -12.32 10.00
CA ARG A 39 23.47 -12.91 8.80
C ARG A 39 24.37 -12.72 7.57
N PRO A 40 24.39 -13.68 6.64
CA PRO A 40 25.06 -13.49 5.35
C PRO A 40 24.32 -12.44 4.51
N VAL A 41 25.08 -11.59 3.83
CA VAL A 41 24.60 -10.48 3.00
C VAL A 41 25.46 -10.35 1.74
N LYS A 42 24.86 -10.10 0.58
CA LYS A 42 25.60 -9.71 -0.65
C LYS A 42 25.60 -8.19 -0.81
N ILE A 43 26.79 -7.60 -0.93
CA ILE A 43 26.96 -6.16 -1.18
C ILE A 43 27.87 -6.00 -2.40
N LYS A 44 27.38 -5.34 -3.47
CA LYS A 44 28.11 -5.15 -4.75
C LYS A 44 28.71 -6.47 -5.30
N GLU A 45 27.91 -7.54 -5.30
CA GLU A 45 28.29 -8.90 -5.76
C GLU A 45 29.36 -9.62 -4.92
N GLN A 46 29.79 -9.06 -3.80
CA GLN A 46 30.69 -9.70 -2.84
C GLN A 46 29.91 -10.23 -1.63
N ASP A 47 30.30 -11.41 -1.14
CA ASP A 47 29.69 -12.06 0.03
C ASP A 47 30.28 -11.46 1.32
N PHE A 48 29.42 -10.85 2.14
CA PHE A 48 29.74 -10.30 3.46
C PHE A 48 28.89 -10.97 4.54
N MET A 49 29.28 -10.77 5.80
CA MET A 49 28.48 -11.07 6.98
C MET A 49 28.10 -9.77 7.67
N GLN A 50 26.81 -9.54 7.81
CA GLN A 50 26.30 -8.38 8.54
C GLN A 50 26.11 -8.74 10.02
N PHE A 51 26.71 -7.92 10.87
CA PHE A 51 26.52 -7.89 12.31
C PHE A 51 25.58 -6.75 12.67
N GLU A 52 24.50 -7.07 13.36
CA GLU A 52 23.63 -6.10 14.01
C GLU A 52 23.78 -6.26 15.53
N LYS A 53 24.48 -5.31 16.15
CA LYS A 53 24.76 -5.30 17.59
C LYS A 53 23.80 -4.36 18.30
N PHE A 54 23.21 -4.81 19.41
CA PHE A 54 22.23 -4.04 20.18
C PHE A 54 22.82 -3.58 21.50
N LYS A 55 22.64 -2.29 21.83
CA LYS A 55 23.03 -1.69 23.12
C LYS A 55 22.08 -0.56 23.48
N ASN A 56 21.50 -0.59 24.68
CA ASN A 56 20.63 0.49 25.19
C ASN A 56 19.52 0.91 24.19
N ASN A 57 18.76 -0.06 23.65
CA ASN A 57 17.70 0.16 22.65
C ASN A 57 18.14 0.78 21.31
N LYS A 58 19.46 0.81 21.02
CA LYS A 58 20.00 1.20 19.71
C LYS A 58 20.59 -0.02 18.99
N SER A 59 20.41 -0.08 17.67
CA SER A 59 21.06 -1.06 16.79
C SER A 59 22.22 -0.43 16.02
N TYR A 60 23.31 -1.18 15.89
CA TYR A 60 24.50 -0.80 15.15
C TYR A 60 24.81 -1.86 14.10
N HIS A 61 25.04 -1.44 12.86
CA HIS A 61 25.24 -2.34 11.71
C HIS A 61 26.68 -2.29 11.22
N PHE A 62 27.32 -3.45 11.11
CA PHE A 62 28.67 -3.63 10.59
C PHE A 62 28.65 -4.72 9.52
N ASN A 63 29.37 -4.52 8.42
CA ASN A 63 29.52 -5.54 7.38
C ASN A 63 30.99 -5.98 7.39
N MET A 64 31.23 -7.28 7.51
CA MET A 64 32.57 -7.87 7.58
C MET A 64 32.74 -8.91 6.48
N GLU A 65 33.94 -8.99 5.92
CA GLU A 65 34.28 -10.07 4.97
C GLU A 65 34.36 -11.41 5.71
N ALA A 66 34.08 -12.50 4.98
CA ALA A 66 34.10 -13.85 5.56
C ALA A 66 35.46 -14.23 6.18
N ALA A 67 36.57 -13.63 5.73
CA ALA A 67 37.92 -13.89 6.23
C ALA A 67 38.13 -13.41 7.68
N CYS A 68 37.47 -12.33 8.13
CA CYS A 68 37.60 -11.78 9.49
C CYS A 68 36.53 -12.31 10.45
N LEU A 69 35.64 -13.17 9.97
CA LEU A 69 34.46 -13.64 10.69
C LEU A 69 34.80 -14.55 11.87
N TYR A 70 35.83 -15.38 11.72
CA TYR A 70 36.22 -16.37 12.71
C TYR A 70 36.65 -15.73 14.03
N GLU A 71 37.47 -14.68 13.95
CA GLU A 71 37.97 -13.95 15.13
C GLU A 71 36.82 -13.25 15.85
N GLU A 72 35.96 -12.55 15.12
CA GLU A 72 34.85 -11.78 15.70
C GLU A 72 33.78 -12.69 16.33
N ILE A 73 33.45 -13.82 15.69
CA ILE A 73 32.53 -14.82 16.26
C ILE A 73 33.16 -15.45 17.50
N SER A 74 34.46 -15.79 17.47
CA SER A 74 35.15 -16.37 18.63
C SER A 74 35.12 -15.44 19.85
N ILE A 75 35.27 -14.13 19.63
CA ILE A 75 35.16 -13.10 20.68
C ILE A 75 33.70 -12.99 21.14
N SER A 76 32.76 -12.88 20.20
CA SER A 76 31.35 -12.68 20.50
C SER A 76 30.75 -13.87 21.24
N VAL A 77 31.02 -15.11 20.83
CA VAL A 77 30.55 -16.33 21.52
C VAL A 77 31.12 -16.42 22.94
N LYS A 78 32.26 -15.80 23.24
CA LYS A 78 32.76 -15.74 24.62
C LYS A 78 31.94 -14.79 25.50
N GLN A 79 31.34 -13.75 24.93
CA GLN A 79 30.55 -12.73 25.62
C GLN A 79 29.08 -13.13 25.84
N PHE A 80 28.61 -14.24 25.24
CA PHE A 80 27.22 -14.69 25.33
C PHE A 80 27.13 -16.15 25.78
N LYS A 81 26.15 -16.45 26.62
CA LYS A 81 25.86 -17.81 27.13
C LYS A 81 24.99 -18.60 26.17
N GLN A 82 24.29 -17.95 25.24
CA GLN A 82 23.40 -18.62 24.30
C GLN A 82 23.68 -18.18 22.86
N ALA A 83 23.72 -19.16 21.96
CA ALA A 83 23.76 -18.94 20.52
C ALA A 83 22.68 -19.79 19.85
N TYR A 84 21.83 -19.15 19.07
CA TYR A 84 20.87 -19.82 18.19
C TYR A 84 21.31 -19.66 16.75
N ILE A 85 21.56 -20.79 16.07
CA ILE A 85 21.98 -20.84 14.68
C ILE A 85 20.83 -21.43 13.89
N HIS A 86 20.30 -20.63 12.96
CA HIS A 86 19.28 -21.05 12.03
C HIS A 86 19.96 -21.34 10.68
N ALA A 87 19.87 -22.60 10.24
CA ALA A 87 20.43 -23.07 8.98
C ALA A 87 19.38 -23.82 8.17
N GLU A 88 19.68 -24.07 6.90
CA GLU A 88 18.80 -24.86 6.03
C GLU A 88 18.59 -26.27 6.58
N GLY A 89 17.33 -26.67 6.77
CA GLY A 89 16.91 -27.98 7.27
C GLY A 89 17.13 -28.22 8.76
N LYS A 90 17.94 -27.41 9.46
CA LYS A 90 18.29 -27.61 10.88
C LYS A 90 18.51 -26.31 11.66
N ASP A 91 18.06 -26.33 12.90
CA ASP A 91 18.33 -25.32 13.93
C ASP A 91 19.24 -25.89 15.01
N TYR A 92 20.20 -25.07 15.45
CA TYR A 92 21.11 -25.41 16.53
C TYR A 92 20.96 -24.41 17.66
N HIS A 93 20.64 -24.93 18.84
CA HIS A 93 20.66 -24.16 20.09
C HIS A 93 21.90 -24.54 20.87
N LEU A 94 22.83 -23.61 21.01
CA LEU A 94 24.04 -23.76 21.81
C LEU A 94 23.85 -22.97 23.11
N SER A 95 24.07 -23.63 24.24
CA SER A 95 24.06 -23.00 25.56
C SER A 95 25.34 -23.34 26.30
N ARG A 96 25.93 -22.34 26.95
CA ARG A 96 27.16 -22.46 27.72
C ARG A 96 26.84 -22.40 29.21
N LYS A 97 27.28 -23.41 29.96
CA LYS A 97 27.28 -23.40 31.43
C LYS A 97 28.72 -23.66 31.91
N GLY A 98 29.39 -22.62 32.40
CA GLY A 98 30.83 -22.68 32.70
C GLY A 98 31.65 -22.89 31.42
N GLU A 99 32.58 -23.84 31.43
CA GLU A 99 33.41 -24.18 30.26
C GLU A 99 32.77 -25.18 29.28
N LYS A 100 31.58 -25.71 29.62
CA LYS A 100 30.90 -26.75 28.82
C LYS A 100 29.81 -26.15 27.93
N TYR A 101 29.77 -26.62 26.68
CA TYR A 101 28.75 -26.24 25.68
C TYR A 101 27.77 -27.40 25.45
N PHE A 102 26.49 -27.10 25.59
CA PHE A 102 25.37 -28.00 25.34
C PHE A 102 24.72 -27.60 24.02
N SER A 103 24.60 -28.54 23.09
CA SER A 103 23.93 -28.36 21.81
C SER A 103 22.61 -29.13 21.79
N LYS A 104 21.56 -28.51 21.26
CA LYS A 104 20.30 -29.17 20.91
C LYS A 104 20.00 -28.88 19.45
N GLU A 105 19.84 -29.93 18.66
CA GLU A 105 19.44 -29.86 17.26
C GLU A 105 17.93 -30.02 17.13
N SER A 106 17.32 -29.31 16.19
CA SER A 106 15.95 -29.53 15.77
C SER A 106 15.84 -29.39 14.26
N GLU A 107 15.11 -30.32 13.62
CA GLU A 107 14.83 -30.23 12.19
C GLU A 107 13.88 -29.07 11.90
N ASN A 108 14.07 -28.39 10.77
CA ASN A 108 13.22 -27.33 10.30
C ASN A 108 12.84 -27.55 8.83
N SER A 109 11.72 -26.98 8.37
CA SER A 109 11.27 -27.04 6.97
C SER A 109 11.83 -25.88 6.12
N CYS A 110 12.89 -25.23 6.58
CA CYS A 110 13.43 -24.03 5.96
C CYS A 110 14.39 -24.39 4.82
N CYS A 111 14.05 -23.96 3.61
CA CYS A 111 14.90 -24.04 2.41
C CYS A 111 15.64 -22.71 2.23
N HIS A 112 16.92 -22.77 1.84
CA HIS A 112 17.76 -21.59 1.66
C HIS A 112 17.17 -20.71 0.56
N LYS A 113 16.56 -19.60 0.95
CA LYS A 113 16.23 -18.52 0.00
C LYS A 113 17.50 -17.71 -0.19
N GLU A 114 17.97 -17.59 -1.43
CA GLU A 114 19.09 -16.73 -1.79
C GLU A 114 19.00 -15.39 -1.05
N THR A 115 20.10 -14.99 -0.43
CA THR A 115 20.28 -13.69 0.21
C THR A 115 20.44 -12.61 -0.87
N GLU A 116 19.47 -12.50 -1.77
CA GLU A 116 19.30 -11.29 -2.55
C GLU A 116 18.83 -10.19 -1.58
N HIS A 117 19.69 -9.18 -1.42
CA HIS A 117 19.38 -7.97 -0.66
C HIS A 117 18.23 -7.14 -1.22
N ASN A 118 17.69 -7.55 -2.35
CA ASN A 118 16.33 -7.25 -2.72
C ASN A 118 15.50 -8.51 -2.44
N LYS A 119 14.68 -8.50 -1.38
CA LYS A 119 13.30 -8.95 -1.63
C LYS A 119 12.85 -8.02 -2.74
N SER A 120 13.05 -8.39 -4.01
CA SER A 120 12.49 -7.64 -5.12
C SER A 120 11.01 -7.58 -4.78
N LYS A 121 10.55 -6.38 -4.41
CA LYS A 121 9.13 -6.18 -4.17
C LYS A 121 8.49 -6.67 -5.45
N LYS A 122 7.71 -7.74 -5.38
CA LYS A 122 7.03 -8.32 -6.54
C LYS A 122 5.95 -7.33 -6.95
N TYR A 123 6.37 -6.29 -7.64
CA TYR A 123 5.52 -5.30 -8.25
C TYR A 123 4.75 -5.96 -9.39
N LEU A 124 3.47 -5.59 -9.55
CA LEU A 124 2.64 -6.06 -10.65
C LEU A 124 3.19 -5.61 -12.00
N LEU A 125 3.82 -4.43 -12.02
CA LEU A 125 4.60 -3.92 -13.13
C LEU A 125 6.08 -4.19 -12.79
N PRO A 126 6.76 -5.19 -13.37
CA PRO A 126 8.15 -5.48 -13.04
C PRO A 126 9.13 -4.50 -13.71
N GLU A 127 10.26 -4.23 -13.05
CA GLU A 127 11.41 -3.57 -13.67
C GLU A 127 12.15 -4.53 -14.61
N GLY A 128 12.90 -3.98 -15.57
CA GLY A 128 13.69 -4.75 -16.55
C GLY A 128 12.90 -5.17 -17.79
N LYS A 129 11.60 -4.93 -17.83
CA LYS A 129 10.78 -5.01 -19.04
C LYS A 129 10.22 -3.62 -19.35
N ALA A 130 10.38 -3.16 -20.58
CA ALA A 130 9.76 -1.92 -21.03
C ALA A 130 8.24 -2.04 -21.00
N ILE A 131 7.60 -1.13 -20.28
CA ILE A 131 6.15 -1.00 -20.20
C ILE A 131 5.76 0.27 -20.95
N ASP A 132 5.05 0.09 -22.05
CA ASP A 132 4.71 1.09 -23.06
C ASP A 132 4.24 2.44 -22.47
N PHE A 133 3.21 2.44 -21.61
CA PHE A 133 2.69 3.67 -21.02
C PHE A 133 3.68 4.30 -20.01
N LEU A 134 4.45 3.50 -19.26
CA LEU A 134 5.45 4.02 -18.32
C LEU A 134 6.63 4.65 -19.06
N VAL A 135 7.01 4.10 -20.22
CA VAL A 135 8.02 4.69 -21.09
C VAL A 135 7.52 6.00 -21.67
N TYR A 136 6.30 6.00 -22.20
CA TYR A 136 5.68 7.18 -22.78
C TYR A 136 5.58 8.33 -21.78
N LEU A 137 5.15 8.03 -20.56
CA LEU A 137 4.93 9.01 -19.50
C LEU A 137 6.20 9.43 -18.75
N GLY A 138 7.38 8.98 -19.20
CA GLY A 138 8.68 9.35 -18.61
C GLY A 138 8.95 8.75 -17.23
N VAL A 139 8.31 7.63 -16.90
CA VAL A 139 8.54 6.88 -15.65
C VAL A 139 9.65 5.85 -15.82
N MET A 140 9.73 5.25 -17.01
CA MET A 140 10.63 4.15 -17.34
C MET A 140 11.41 4.44 -18.63
N SER A 141 12.63 3.90 -18.75
CA SER A 141 13.41 3.95 -19.98
C SER A 141 12.96 2.87 -20.98
N LYS A 142 13.38 2.97 -22.24
CA LYS A 142 13.08 1.97 -23.28
C LYS A 142 13.66 0.58 -22.96
N GLU A 143 14.63 0.51 -22.06
CA GLU A 143 15.26 -0.72 -21.57
C GLU A 143 14.55 -1.29 -20.33
N GLY A 144 13.45 -0.68 -19.88
CA GLY A 144 12.69 -1.15 -18.73
C GLY A 144 13.22 -0.70 -17.36
N ARG A 145 14.17 0.25 -17.32
CA ARG A 145 14.69 0.80 -16.06
C ARG A 145 13.81 1.97 -15.60
N VAL A 146 13.35 1.94 -14.36
CA VAL A 146 12.61 3.08 -13.76
C VAL A 146 13.59 4.22 -13.48
N TYR A 147 13.24 5.44 -13.89
CA TYR A 147 14.06 6.62 -13.59
C TYR A 147 14.06 6.91 -12.09
N LYS A 148 15.22 7.23 -11.52
CA LYS A 148 15.37 7.49 -10.07
C LYS A 148 14.37 8.55 -9.56
N HIS A 149 14.16 9.62 -10.31
CA HIS A 149 13.24 10.70 -9.96
C HIS A 149 11.75 10.30 -10.06
N SER A 150 11.43 9.21 -10.75
CA SER A 150 10.06 8.70 -10.95
C SER A 150 9.78 7.44 -10.13
N TYR A 151 10.71 7.01 -9.27
CA TYR A 151 10.59 5.76 -8.51
C TYR A 151 9.42 5.79 -7.52
N ALA A 152 9.17 6.92 -6.85
CA ALA A 152 8.03 7.04 -5.95
C ALA A 152 6.69 6.93 -6.70
N LYS A 153 6.55 7.62 -7.84
CA LYS A 153 5.39 7.49 -8.74
C LYS A 153 5.20 6.05 -9.21
N TYR A 154 6.28 5.36 -9.58
CA TYR A 154 6.23 3.95 -9.96
C TYR A 154 5.73 3.04 -8.81
N ARG A 155 6.17 3.29 -7.57
CA ARG A 155 5.65 2.58 -6.39
C ARG A 155 4.16 2.84 -6.17
N GLN A 156 3.73 4.09 -6.33
CA GLN A 156 2.34 4.50 -6.19
C GLN A 156 1.45 3.79 -7.21
N ILE A 157 1.86 3.75 -8.48
CA ILE A 157 1.15 3.04 -9.56
C ILE A 157 0.99 1.56 -9.21
N ASN A 158 2.07 0.89 -8.77
CA ASN A 158 2.00 -0.51 -8.41
C ASN A 158 1.07 -0.79 -7.23
N LYS A 159 1.14 0.03 -6.18
CA LYS A 159 0.28 -0.16 -5.01
C LYS A 159 -1.18 0.18 -5.31
N TYR A 160 -1.46 1.14 -6.20
CA TYR A 160 -2.78 1.33 -6.78
C TYR A 160 -3.28 0.06 -7.47
N LEU A 161 -2.46 -0.56 -8.33
CA LEU A 161 -2.83 -1.81 -9.00
C LEU A 161 -3.06 -2.98 -8.04
N GLU A 162 -2.42 -3.03 -6.87
CA GLU A 162 -2.75 -4.00 -5.81
C GLU A 162 -4.19 -3.79 -5.28
N PHE A 163 -4.64 -2.55 -5.11
CA PHE A 163 -6.03 -2.26 -4.73
C PHE A 163 -7.02 -2.67 -5.83
N ILE A 164 -6.65 -2.44 -7.09
CA ILE A 164 -7.43 -2.89 -8.24
C ILE A 164 -7.56 -4.40 -8.27
N GLU A 165 -6.44 -5.11 -8.13
CA GLU A 165 -6.41 -6.57 -8.15
C GLU A 165 -7.38 -7.16 -7.13
N ASN A 166 -7.30 -6.68 -5.89
CA ASN A 166 -8.16 -7.15 -4.80
C ASN A 166 -9.63 -6.80 -5.07
N THR A 167 -9.91 -5.63 -5.65
CA THR A 167 -11.28 -5.20 -5.97
C THR A 167 -11.89 -6.05 -7.08
N ILE A 168 -11.17 -6.25 -8.19
CA ILE A 168 -11.64 -7.07 -9.31
C ILE A 168 -11.86 -8.51 -8.86
N LYS A 169 -10.92 -9.08 -8.09
CA LYS A 169 -11.06 -10.44 -7.56
C LYS A 169 -12.34 -10.59 -6.73
N GLU A 170 -12.60 -9.64 -5.83
CA GLU A 170 -13.81 -9.65 -5.00
C GLU A 170 -15.10 -9.51 -5.83
N LEU A 171 -15.10 -8.67 -6.88
CA LEU A 171 -16.24 -8.56 -7.78
C LEU A 171 -16.49 -9.85 -8.58
N GLN A 172 -15.43 -10.53 -9.02
CA GLN A 172 -15.52 -11.83 -9.70
C GLN A 172 -16.06 -12.93 -8.77
N GLU A 173 -15.56 -13.00 -7.54
CA GLU A 173 -16.03 -13.97 -6.53
C GLU A 173 -17.53 -13.80 -6.23
N LYS A 174 -18.01 -12.56 -6.24
CA LYS A 174 -19.43 -12.23 -6.08
C LYS A 174 -20.26 -12.38 -7.37
N LYS A 175 -19.63 -12.73 -8.49
CA LYS A 175 -20.26 -12.79 -9.83
C LYS A 175 -20.92 -11.47 -10.27
N TRP A 176 -20.37 -10.35 -9.81
CA TRP A 176 -20.80 -9.02 -10.26
C TRP A 176 -20.24 -8.66 -11.63
N ILE A 177 -19.10 -9.26 -11.99
CA ILE A 177 -18.44 -9.12 -13.29
C ILE A 177 -18.12 -10.52 -13.83
N GLU A 178 -18.51 -10.80 -15.07
CA GLU A 178 -18.33 -12.14 -15.67
C GLU A 178 -17.59 -12.09 -17.01
N LYS A 179 -18.02 -11.24 -17.95
CA LYS A 179 -17.50 -11.25 -19.33
C LYS A 179 -16.71 -10.00 -19.71
N GLU A 180 -17.18 -8.84 -19.27
CA GLU A 180 -16.59 -7.54 -19.57
C GLU A 180 -16.67 -6.67 -18.32
N ILE A 181 -15.64 -5.86 -18.07
CA ILE A 181 -15.65 -4.84 -17.01
C ILE A 181 -15.78 -3.45 -17.63
N ARG A 182 -16.84 -2.74 -17.28
CA ARG A 182 -17.06 -1.33 -17.63
C ARG A 182 -16.55 -0.44 -16.50
N ILE A 183 -15.64 0.46 -16.83
CA ILE A 183 -14.93 1.28 -15.86
C ILE A 183 -15.09 2.75 -16.23
N LEU A 184 -15.34 3.58 -15.23
CA LEU A 184 -15.41 5.02 -15.36
C LEU A 184 -14.46 5.70 -14.38
N ASP A 185 -13.62 6.61 -14.86
CA ASP A 185 -12.66 7.37 -14.06
C ASP A 185 -12.99 8.87 -14.10
N PHE A 186 -13.64 9.34 -13.03
CA PHE A 186 -14.04 10.73 -12.87
C PHE A 186 -12.90 11.60 -12.34
N GLY A 187 -12.65 12.72 -13.01
CA GLY A 187 -11.54 13.61 -12.68
C GLY A 187 -10.19 12.94 -12.96
N CYS A 188 -10.09 12.27 -14.11
CA CYS A 188 -8.93 11.43 -14.44
C CYS A 188 -7.64 12.23 -14.70
N GLY A 189 -7.72 13.54 -14.93
CA GLY A 189 -6.57 14.43 -15.13
C GLY A 189 -5.62 13.91 -16.22
N LYS A 190 -4.32 13.83 -15.91
CA LYS A 190 -3.30 13.29 -16.85
C LYS A 190 -3.30 11.76 -16.95
N SER A 191 -4.22 11.09 -16.24
CA SER A 191 -4.60 9.69 -16.46
C SER A 191 -3.51 8.62 -16.27
N TYR A 192 -2.44 8.89 -15.51
CA TYR A 192 -1.39 7.90 -15.22
C TYR A 192 -1.95 6.59 -14.66
N LEU A 193 -2.90 6.69 -13.72
CA LEU A 193 -3.54 5.52 -13.09
C LEU A 193 -4.51 4.82 -14.04
N THR A 194 -5.20 5.57 -14.90
CA THR A 194 -6.07 5.04 -15.95
C THR A 194 -5.27 4.22 -16.98
N PHE A 195 -4.12 4.72 -17.44
CA PHE A 195 -3.23 3.96 -18.33
C PHE A 195 -2.64 2.71 -17.66
N ALA A 196 -2.29 2.81 -16.37
CA ALA A 196 -1.83 1.65 -15.60
C ALA A 196 -2.91 0.58 -15.47
N LEU A 197 -4.15 0.99 -15.22
CA LEU A 197 -5.30 0.10 -15.16
C LEU A 197 -5.54 -0.59 -16.50
N TYR A 198 -5.52 0.17 -17.61
CA TYR A 198 -5.63 -0.40 -18.95
C TYR A 198 -4.57 -1.48 -19.20
N TYR A 199 -3.29 -1.15 -18.96
CA TYR A 199 -2.19 -2.09 -19.16
C TYR A 199 -2.36 -3.34 -18.30
N TYR A 200 -2.75 -3.17 -17.04
CA TYR A 200 -3.00 -4.27 -16.12
C TYR A 200 -4.13 -5.19 -16.61
N LEU A 201 -5.24 -4.63 -17.05
CA LEU A 201 -6.37 -5.42 -17.54
C LEU A 201 -6.04 -6.16 -18.84
N ARG A 202 -5.32 -5.52 -19.77
CA ARG A 202 -4.94 -6.09 -21.07
C ARG A 202 -3.83 -7.13 -20.93
N GLU A 203 -2.70 -6.76 -20.36
CA GLU A 203 -1.47 -7.57 -20.39
C GLU A 203 -1.42 -8.60 -19.27
N ILE A 204 -1.92 -8.25 -18.08
CA ILE A 204 -1.78 -9.07 -16.87
C ILE A 204 -3.04 -9.91 -16.66
N LYS A 205 -4.23 -9.31 -16.65
CA LYS A 205 -5.48 -10.05 -16.42
C LYS A 205 -6.07 -10.69 -17.67
N LYS A 206 -5.82 -10.13 -18.85
CA LYS A 206 -6.32 -10.63 -20.14
C LYS A 206 -7.84 -10.84 -20.14
N ILE A 207 -8.58 -9.89 -19.58
CA ILE A 207 -10.05 -9.88 -19.56
C ILE A 207 -10.58 -8.81 -20.50
N ASN A 208 -11.83 -8.93 -20.94
CA ASN A 208 -12.45 -7.87 -21.73
C ASN A 208 -12.87 -6.71 -20.83
N PHE A 209 -12.71 -5.49 -21.31
CA PHE A 209 -13.03 -4.28 -20.55
C PHE A 209 -13.22 -3.08 -21.47
N ARG A 210 -13.90 -2.06 -20.95
CA ARG A 210 -13.97 -0.71 -21.51
C ARG A 210 -13.71 0.30 -20.39
N ILE A 211 -12.82 1.26 -20.63
CA ILE A 211 -12.53 2.36 -19.71
C ILE A 211 -12.91 3.68 -20.36
N ILE A 212 -13.66 4.50 -19.64
CA ILE A 212 -13.90 5.90 -19.96
C ILE A 212 -13.26 6.76 -18.88
N GLY A 213 -12.41 7.70 -19.25
CA GLY A 213 -11.95 8.78 -18.38
C GLY A 213 -12.72 10.06 -18.67
N LEU A 214 -13.18 10.76 -17.63
CA LEU A 214 -13.89 12.03 -17.77
C LEU A 214 -13.14 13.13 -17.01
N ASP A 215 -12.92 14.28 -17.65
CA ASP A 215 -12.36 15.48 -17.01
C ASP A 215 -12.90 16.75 -17.66
N LEU A 216 -12.78 17.90 -16.98
CA LEU A 216 -13.21 19.20 -17.49
C LEU A 216 -12.22 19.80 -18.50
N LYS A 217 -10.95 19.37 -18.46
CA LYS A 217 -9.86 19.98 -19.26
C LYS A 217 -9.73 19.35 -20.64
N GLU A 218 -10.30 20.01 -21.64
CA GLU A 218 -10.32 19.53 -23.04
C GLU A 218 -8.92 19.26 -23.61
N ASP A 219 -7.95 20.13 -23.34
CA ASP A 219 -6.57 19.99 -23.79
C ASP A 219 -5.90 18.74 -23.21
N VAL A 220 -6.18 18.44 -21.94
CA VAL A 220 -5.69 17.23 -21.26
C VAL A 220 -6.36 15.98 -21.84
N MET A 221 -7.67 15.99 -22.09
CA MET A 221 -8.39 14.85 -22.68
C MET A 221 -7.94 14.56 -24.12
N LYS A 222 -7.76 15.61 -24.94
CA LYS A 222 -7.17 15.48 -26.30
C LYS A 222 -5.77 14.87 -26.24
N HIS A 223 -4.95 15.31 -25.29
CA HIS A 223 -3.62 14.74 -25.07
C HIS A 223 -3.71 13.26 -24.69
N CYS A 224 -4.53 12.89 -23.69
CA CYS A 224 -4.69 11.50 -23.26
C CYS A 224 -5.21 10.59 -24.39
N ASN A 225 -6.18 11.04 -25.20
CA ASN A 225 -6.66 10.29 -26.36
C ASN A 225 -5.58 10.07 -27.43
N ARG A 226 -4.72 11.07 -27.67
CA ARG A 226 -3.58 10.91 -28.59
C ARG A 226 -2.62 9.83 -28.08
N ILE A 227 -2.31 9.82 -26.78
CA ILE A 227 -1.48 8.78 -26.16
C ILE A 227 -2.15 7.40 -26.32
N ALA A 228 -3.44 7.29 -25.99
CA ALA A 228 -4.18 6.04 -26.14
C ALA A 228 -4.10 5.52 -27.59
N LYS A 229 -4.24 6.39 -28.58
CA LYS A 229 -4.11 6.04 -30.00
C LYS A 229 -2.69 5.58 -30.36
N GLU A 230 -1.66 6.31 -29.93
CA GLU A 230 -0.25 5.95 -30.21
C GLU A 230 0.15 4.62 -29.57
N LEU A 231 -0.43 4.27 -28.41
CA LEU A 231 -0.22 3.00 -27.73
C LEU A 231 -1.14 1.86 -28.21
N GLY A 232 -2.08 2.13 -29.11
CA GLY A 232 -3.06 1.16 -29.59
C GLY A 232 -4.09 0.73 -28.52
N TYR A 233 -4.41 1.63 -27.57
CA TYR A 233 -5.33 1.37 -26.48
C TYR A 233 -6.78 1.59 -26.91
N THR A 234 -7.35 0.66 -27.69
CA THR A 234 -8.66 0.82 -28.35
C THR A 234 -9.87 0.80 -27.40
N ASN A 235 -9.70 0.25 -26.20
CA ASN A 235 -10.77 0.13 -25.20
C ASN A 235 -10.68 1.23 -24.13
N LEU A 236 -9.96 2.32 -24.43
CA LEU A 236 -9.77 3.47 -23.57
C LEU A 236 -10.17 4.73 -24.31
N GLU A 237 -11.08 5.47 -23.72
CA GLU A 237 -11.59 6.73 -24.28
C GLU A 237 -11.57 7.80 -23.20
N PHE A 238 -11.18 9.02 -23.58
CA PHE A 238 -11.20 10.18 -22.69
C PHE A 238 -12.19 11.22 -23.20
N LEU A 239 -13.12 11.61 -22.34
CA LEU A 239 -14.19 12.54 -22.66
C LEU A 239 -14.01 13.84 -21.89
N THR A 240 -14.39 14.94 -22.54
CA THR A 240 -14.44 16.25 -21.88
C THR A 240 -15.86 16.50 -21.40
N GLY A 241 -16.04 16.70 -20.10
CA GLY A 241 -17.37 16.95 -19.54
C GLY A 241 -17.39 17.08 -18.03
N ASN A 242 -18.53 17.55 -17.52
CA ASN A 242 -18.81 17.61 -16.10
C ASN A 242 -19.37 16.26 -15.64
N ILE A 243 -18.99 15.83 -14.44
CA ILE A 243 -19.49 14.60 -13.80
C ILE A 243 -21.02 14.61 -13.70
N GLN A 244 -21.62 15.75 -13.34
CA GLN A 244 -23.07 15.88 -13.18
C GLN A 244 -23.86 15.62 -14.46
N ASP A 245 -23.28 15.98 -15.60
CA ASP A 245 -23.93 15.92 -16.92
C ASP A 245 -23.59 14.62 -17.67
N PHE A 246 -22.86 13.70 -17.04
CA PHE A 246 -22.45 12.46 -17.68
C PHE A 246 -23.62 11.48 -17.82
N GLU A 247 -23.94 11.11 -19.06
CA GLU A 247 -25.05 10.21 -19.43
C GLU A 247 -24.67 9.12 -20.46
N GLU A 248 -23.39 9.02 -20.84
CA GLU A 248 -22.98 8.10 -21.93
C GLU A 248 -23.12 6.61 -21.60
N LEU A 249 -23.14 6.26 -20.31
CA LEU A 249 -23.29 4.89 -19.84
C LEU A 249 -24.54 4.75 -18.98
N LYS A 250 -25.31 3.69 -19.22
CA LYS A 250 -26.44 3.30 -18.36
C LYS A 250 -26.01 2.45 -17.16
N GLU A 251 -24.88 1.77 -17.30
CA GLU A 251 -24.36 0.85 -16.30
C GLU A 251 -22.83 0.86 -16.33
N VAL A 252 -22.24 0.77 -15.14
CA VAL A 252 -20.80 0.67 -14.92
C VAL A 252 -20.54 -0.38 -13.86
N ASP A 253 -19.40 -1.06 -13.90
CA ASP A 253 -19.04 -2.07 -12.90
C ASP A 253 -18.14 -1.47 -11.83
N LEU A 254 -17.23 -0.57 -12.22
CA LEU A 254 -16.26 0.06 -11.32
C LEU A 254 -16.11 1.56 -11.62
N VAL A 255 -16.28 2.39 -10.59
CA VAL A 255 -16.07 3.84 -10.68
C VAL A 255 -14.85 4.26 -9.85
N PHE A 256 -14.01 5.09 -10.46
CA PHE A 256 -12.90 5.78 -9.82
C PHE A 256 -13.19 7.26 -9.67
N SER A 257 -12.75 7.82 -8.55
CA SER A 257 -12.75 9.25 -8.28
C SER A 257 -11.51 9.58 -7.44
N LEU A 258 -10.34 9.49 -8.05
CA LEU A 258 -9.05 9.55 -7.33
C LEU A 258 -8.49 10.96 -7.19
N HIS A 259 -8.92 11.89 -8.04
CA HIS A 259 -8.51 13.29 -8.00
C HIS A 259 -9.69 14.28 -8.05
N ALA A 260 -10.93 13.80 -8.02
CA ALA A 260 -12.07 14.66 -7.84
C ALA A 260 -12.09 15.14 -6.38
N CYS A 261 -11.89 16.44 -6.16
CA CYS A 261 -11.88 17.04 -4.83
C CYS A 261 -13.22 17.77 -4.53
N ASP A 262 -13.47 18.09 -3.24
CA ASP A 262 -14.72 18.70 -2.76
C ASP A 262 -15.98 17.97 -3.29
N ASN A 263 -17.02 18.73 -3.69
CA ASN A 263 -18.30 18.20 -4.19
C ASN A 263 -18.16 17.29 -5.41
N ALA A 264 -17.06 17.37 -6.16
CA ALA A 264 -16.86 16.49 -7.32
C ALA A 264 -16.82 15.01 -6.90
N THR A 265 -16.29 14.70 -5.71
CA THR A 265 -16.35 13.32 -5.18
C THR A 265 -17.80 12.90 -4.91
N ASP A 266 -18.64 13.80 -4.39
CA ASP A 266 -20.05 13.51 -4.10
C ASP A 266 -20.86 13.29 -5.37
N TYR A 267 -20.63 14.11 -6.41
CA TYR A 267 -21.23 13.89 -7.73
C TYR A 267 -20.76 12.58 -8.37
N SER A 268 -19.48 12.21 -8.22
CA SER A 268 -18.97 10.91 -8.67
C SER A 268 -19.70 9.75 -7.98
N ILE A 269 -19.95 9.87 -6.66
CA ILE A 269 -20.70 8.87 -5.89
C ILE A 269 -22.14 8.78 -6.40
N LEU A 270 -22.85 9.90 -6.56
CA LEU A 270 -24.23 9.91 -7.07
C LEU A 270 -24.32 9.27 -8.46
N LYS A 271 -23.43 9.64 -9.38
CA LYS A 271 -23.37 9.05 -10.72
C LYS A 271 -23.07 7.56 -10.69
N ALA A 272 -22.17 7.12 -9.82
CA ALA A 272 -21.91 5.70 -9.65
C ALA A 272 -23.16 4.93 -9.19
N LEU A 273 -23.96 5.52 -8.30
CA LEU A 273 -25.23 4.93 -7.87
C LEU A 273 -26.27 4.91 -9.01
N GLU A 274 -26.42 6.00 -9.75
CA GLU A 274 -27.31 6.08 -10.93
C GLU A 274 -26.99 4.98 -11.96
N MET A 275 -25.71 4.71 -12.18
CA MET A 275 -25.21 3.67 -13.11
C MET A 275 -25.06 2.29 -12.45
N ASN A 276 -25.61 2.07 -11.25
CA ASN A 276 -25.60 0.78 -10.55
C ASN A 276 -24.21 0.15 -10.38
N ALA A 277 -23.19 0.98 -10.09
CA ALA A 277 -21.80 0.56 -9.90
C ALA A 277 -21.68 -0.62 -8.93
N LYS A 278 -20.80 -1.58 -9.20
CA LYS A 278 -20.53 -2.72 -8.31
C LYS A 278 -19.41 -2.41 -7.32
N ALA A 279 -18.52 -1.50 -7.71
CA ALA A 279 -17.48 -0.96 -6.84
C ALA A 279 -17.26 0.54 -7.08
N ILE A 280 -16.91 1.24 -6.00
CA ILE A 280 -16.54 2.66 -6.02
C ILE A 280 -15.22 2.81 -5.25
N LEU A 281 -14.24 3.46 -5.87
CA LEU A 281 -12.94 3.77 -5.28
C LEU A 281 -12.72 5.29 -5.33
N ALA A 282 -12.82 5.96 -4.19
CA ALA A 282 -12.70 7.40 -4.08
C ALA A 282 -11.52 7.81 -3.18
N VAL A 283 -10.68 8.71 -3.67
CA VAL A 283 -9.59 9.33 -2.89
C VAL A 283 -9.88 10.83 -2.77
N PRO A 284 -10.48 11.28 -1.66
CA PRO A 284 -10.80 12.68 -1.44
C PRO A 284 -9.54 13.50 -1.09
N CYS A 285 -8.81 13.90 -2.12
CA CYS A 285 -7.56 14.67 -2.08
C CYS A 285 -7.62 15.99 -1.30
N CYS A 286 -8.64 16.81 -1.56
CA CYS A 286 -8.82 18.13 -0.95
C CYS A 286 -10.28 18.29 -0.57
N GLN A 287 -10.54 18.75 0.67
CA GLN A 287 -11.90 18.91 1.20
C GLN A 287 -11.92 20.16 2.08
N HIS A 288 -12.51 21.22 1.56
CA HIS A 288 -12.77 22.47 2.27
C HIS A 288 -14.27 22.72 2.44
N GLU A 289 -15.11 22.05 1.66
CA GLU A 289 -16.57 22.24 1.68
C GLU A 289 -17.17 22.02 3.07
N PHE A 290 -16.90 20.88 3.71
CA PHE A 290 -17.33 20.64 5.11
C PHE A 290 -16.72 21.64 6.08
N PHE A 291 -15.44 22.01 5.91
CA PHE A 291 -14.80 23.00 6.77
C PHE A 291 -15.54 24.34 6.72
N TYR A 292 -15.86 24.85 5.53
CA TYR A 292 -16.61 26.09 5.37
C TYR A 292 -18.03 25.99 5.91
N LYS A 293 -18.76 24.89 5.61
CA LYS A 293 -20.13 24.68 6.08
C LYS A 293 -20.20 24.62 7.61
N ILE A 294 -19.34 23.82 8.23
CA ILE A 294 -19.24 23.71 9.69
C ILE A 294 -18.85 25.06 10.29
N ASN A 295 -17.78 25.70 9.78
CA ASN A 295 -17.27 26.95 10.33
C ASN A 295 -18.29 28.10 10.24
N LYS A 296 -19.16 28.12 9.22
CA LYS A 296 -20.23 29.11 9.08
C LYS A 296 -21.33 28.94 10.13
N ASN A 297 -21.60 27.71 10.56
CA ASN A 297 -22.63 27.42 11.57
C ASN A 297 -22.04 27.31 12.98
N LYS A 298 -21.65 28.46 13.56
CA LYS A 298 -21.09 28.52 14.93
C LYS A 298 -22.09 28.17 16.04
N LYS A 299 -23.37 27.96 15.71
CA LYS A 299 -24.43 27.54 16.63
C LYS A 299 -24.76 26.05 16.51
N SER A 300 -23.99 25.29 15.72
CA SER A 300 -24.23 23.85 15.60
C SER A 300 -23.89 23.14 16.92
N PRO A 301 -24.48 21.95 17.17
CA PRO A 301 -24.17 21.14 18.35
C PRO A 301 -22.66 20.88 18.51
N LEU A 302 -21.91 20.71 17.40
CA LEU A 302 -20.45 20.61 17.42
C LEU A 302 -19.77 21.79 18.16
N PHE A 303 -20.18 23.03 17.90
CA PHE A 303 -19.60 24.20 18.57
C PHE A 303 -20.10 24.37 19.99
N GLU A 304 -21.32 23.93 20.29
CA GLU A 304 -21.88 23.99 21.65
C GLU A 304 -21.21 22.97 22.59
N THR A 305 -21.02 21.72 22.14
CA THR A 305 -20.52 20.62 22.98
C THR A 305 -19.03 20.33 22.80
N MET A 306 -18.46 20.62 21.63
CA MET A 306 -17.09 20.29 21.26
C MET A 306 -16.32 21.49 20.67
N ASN A 307 -16.55 22.69 21.20
CA ASN A 307 -15.88 23.92 20.76
C ASN A 307 -14.34 23.80 20.64
N LEU A 308 -13.71 22.94 21.45
CA LEU A 308 -12.27 22.64 21.37
C LEU A 308 -11.80 22.22 19.97
N LEU A 309 -12.63 21.48 19.21
CA LEU A 309 -12.34 21.11 17.83
C LEU A 309 -12.44 22.30 16.87
N GLY A 310 -13.29 23.28 17.20
CA GLY A 310 -13.57 24.45 16.38
C GLY A 310 -12.72 25.70 16.69
N LYS A 311 -11.94 25.70 17.78
CA LYS A 311 -11.12 26.84 18.23
C LYS A 311 -9.97 27.18 17.28
N HIS A 312 -9.31 26.18 16.72
CA HIS A 312 -8.16 26.34 15.84
C HIS A 312 -8.51 25.87 14.43
N GLY A 313 -8.31 26.72 13.43
CA GLY A 313 -8.68 26.44 12.04
C GLY A 313 -8.08 25.13 11.52
N ILE A 314 -6.80 24.87 11.81
CA ILE A 314 -6.12 23.63 11.39
C ILE A 314 -6.72 22.36 12.00
N ILE A 315 -7.21 22.44 13.24
CA ILE A 315 -7.86 21.29 13.91
C ILE A 315 -9.22 21.07 13.26
N LEU A 316 -9.99 22.14 13.07
CA LEU A 316 -11.29 22.07 12.42
C LEU A 316 -11.20 21.56 10.99
N GLU A 317 -10.18 21.98 10.24
CA GLU A 317 -9.92 21.52 8.86
C GLU A 317 -9.66 20.01 8.81
N ARG A 318 -8.77 19.51 9.68
CA ARG A 318 -8.47 18.06 9.76
C ARG A 318 -9.70 17.26 10.20
N PHE A 319 -10.43 17.74 11.20
CA PHE A 319 -11.69 17.13 11.64
C PHE A 319 -12.73 17.10 10.51
N SER A 320 -12.93 18.23 9.83
CA SER A 320 -13.90 18.36 8.74
C SER A 320 -13.57 17.41 7.59
N SER A 321 -12.28 17.20 7.30
CA SER A 321 -11.85 16.19 6.33
C SER A 321 -12.31 14.79 6.72
N LEU A 322 -11.99 14.35 7.94
CA LEU A 322 -12.37 13.02 8.43
C LEU A 322 -13.90 12.87 8.50
N ALA A 323 -14.60 13.94 8.88
CA ALA A 323 -16.05 13.98 8.90
C ALA A 323 -16.64 13.82 7.49
N THR A 324 -16.02 14.39 6.46
CA THR A 324 -16.42 14.22 5.06
C THR A 324 -16.25 12.76 4.62
N ASP A 325 -15.16 12.11 5.02
CA ASP A 325 -14.91 10.71 4.67
C ASP A 325 -15.91 9.77 5.34
N ALA A 326 -16.18 10.00 6.64
CA ALA A 326 -17.19 9.27 7.41
C ALA A 326 -18.59 9.43 6.81
N TYR A 327 -18.94 10.66 6.41
CA TYR A 327 -20.18 11.00 5.73
C TYR A 327 -20.36 10.21 4.42
N ARG A 328 -19.35 10.23 3.54
CA ARG A 328 -19.40 9.50 2.25
C ARG A 328 -19.47 8.00 2.45
N SER A 329 -18.70 7.45 3.39
CA SER A 329 -18.77 6.02 3.70
C SER A 329 -20.14 5.64 4.25
N ALA A 330 -20.69 6.39 5.21
CA ALA A 330 -21.98 6.10 5.81
C ALA A 330 -23.12 6.19 4.77
N PHE A 331 -23.06 7.18 3.87
CA PHE A 331 -24.01 7.28 2.76
C PHE A 331 -23.97 6.06 1.85
N LEU A 332 -22.79 5.62 1.42
CA LEU A 332 -22.64 4.43 0.57
C LEU A 332 -23.17 3.17 1.28
N GLU A 333 -22.99 3.06 2.60
CA GLU A 333 -23.57 1.97 3.38
C GLU A 333 -25.11 1.97 3.39
N LEU A 334 -25.72 3.16 3.45
CA LEU A 334 -27.17 3.32 3.31
C LEU A 334 -27.66 2.94 1.91
N LYS A 335 -26.79 2.96 0.90
CA LYS A 335 -27.12 2.55 -0.48
C LYS A 335 -26.74 1.08 -0.77
N GLY A 336 -26.45 0.29 0.26
CA GLY A 336 -26.25 -1.15 0.14
C GLY A 336 -24.81 -1.58 -0.18
N TYR A 337 -23.83 -0.70 0.02
CA TYR A 337 -22.42 -1.03 -0.15
C TYR A 337 -21.79 -1.39 1.20
N ARG A 338 -20.82 -2.31 1.16
CA ARG A 338 -19.85 -2.48 2.25
C ARG A 338 -18.71 -1.51 2.00
N THR A 339 -18.45 -0.62 2.97
CA THR A 339 -17.37 0.37 2.85
C THR A 339 -16.15 -0.02 3.66
N GLN A 340 -14.98 0.41 3.17
CA GLN A 340 -13.68 0.29 3.83
C GLN A 340 -12.96 1.61 3.64
N VAL A 341 -12.64 2.29 4.73
CA VAL A 341 -11.84 3.52 4.74
C VAL A 341 -10.43 3.14 5.18
N MET A 342 -9.45 3.31 4.31
CA MET A 342 -8.10 2.82 4.54
C MET A 342 -7.03 3.78 4.02
N GLU A 343 -5.82 3.63 4.53
CA GLU A 343 -4.68 4.40 4.06
C GLU A 343 -4.33 4.03 2.61
N PHE A 344 -4.32 5.05 1.75
CA PHE A 344 -3.76 5.07 0.42
C PHE A 344 -2.25 5.33 0.47
N ILE A 345 -1.55 5.26 -0.66
CA ILE A 345 -0.13 5.60 -0.67
C ILE A 345 0.03 7.11 -0.54
N ASP A 346 1.00 7.55 0.27
CA ASP A 346 1.48 8.93 0.26
C ASP A 346 1.77 9.37 -1.17
N MET A 347 0.95 10.28 -1.70
CA MET A 347 1.40 11.11 -2.81
C MET A 347 2.42 12.06 -2.18
N GLU A 348 3.61 12.18 -2.78
CA GLU A 348 4.74 12.97 -2.25
C GLU A 348 4.41 14.43 -1.90
N HIS A 349 3.19 14.89 -2.21
CA HIS A 349 2.69 16.25 -2.03
C HIS A 349 1.28 16.36 -1.43
N THR A 350 0.67 15.30 -0.85
CA THR A 350 -0.67 15.44 -0.21
C THR A 350 -0.70 14.93 1.23
N PRO A 351 -1.05 15.76 2.24
CA PRO A 351 -1.21 15.34 3.64
C PRO A 351 -2.43 14.44 3.86
N LYS A 352 -3.22 14.17 2.81
CA LYS A 352 -4.36 13.26 2.82
C LYS A 352 -4.03 12.04 1.97
N ASN A 353 -4.17 10.88 2.60
CA ASN A 353 -3.88 9.58 2.02
C ASN A 353 -4.99 8.58 2.39
N ILE A 354 -6.26 8.96 2.29
CA ILE A 354 -7.38 8.06 2.59
C ILE A 354 -8.07 7.61 1.29
N LEU A 355 -8.33 6.32 1.18
CA LEU A 355 -9.12 5.69 0.12
C LEU A 355 -10.42 5.16 0.74
N ILE A 356 -11.54 5.55 0.16
CA ILE A 356 -12.85 4.94 0.40
C ILE A 356 -13.07 3.88 -0.68
N LYS A 357 -13.07 2.61 -0.27
CA LYS A 357 -13.47 1.47 -1.11
C LYS A 357 -14.87 1.03 -0.72
N ALA A 358 -15.80 1.05 -1.66
CA ALA A 358 -17.16 0.56 -1.47
C ALA A 358 -17.47 -0.56 -2.47
N ILE A 359 -17.97 -1.70 -1.97
CA ILE A 359 -18.37 -2.86 -2.77
C ILE A 359 -19.84 -3.14 -2.55
N TYR A 360 -20.61 -3.28 -3.63
CA TYR A 360 -22.05 -3.51 -3.55
C TYR A 360 -22.37 -4.89 -2.95
N GLU A 361 -23.23 -4.90 -1.92
CA GLU A 361 -23.71 -6.11 -1.25
C GLU A 361 -25.20 -6.38 -1.51
N GLY A 362 -25.92 -5.45 -2.14
CA GLY A 362 -27.35 -5.59 -2.46
C GLY A 362 -28.31 -5.54 -1.27
N ARG A 363 -27.79 -5.37 -0.05
CA ARG A 363 -28.61 -5.31 1.17
C ARG A 363 -28.03 -4.33 2.17
N VAL A 364 -28.93 -3.62 2.87
CA VAL A 364 -28.56 -2.77 4.00
C VAL A 364 -28.97 -3.51 5.29
N LYS A 365 -28.00 -3.81 6.15
CA LYS A 365 -28.30 -4.32 7.49
C LYS A 365 -28.60 -3.15 8.43
N ASN A 366 -29.68 -3.26 9.20
CA ASN A 366 -30.11 -2.25 10.17
C ASN A 366 -30.28 -0.85 9.55
N GLU A 367 -30.99 -0.75 8.41
CA GLU A 367 -31.11 0.49 7.63
C GLU A 367 -31.62 1.67 8.47
N GLU A 368 -32.70 1.48 9.23
CA GLU A 368 -33.27 2.54 10.08
C GLU A 368 -32.23 3.09 11.06
N LYS A 369 -31.52 2.22 11.78
CA LYS A 369 -30.48 2.61 12.72
C LYS A 369 -29.34 3.37 12.02
N LYS A 370 -28.89 2.90 10.85
CA LYS A 370 -27.85 3.59 10.08
C LYS A 370 -28.31 4.96 9.60
N ARG A 371 -29.57 5.07 9.18
CA ARG A 371 -30.16 6.33 8.71
C ARG A 371 -30.26 7.34 9.86
N GLU A 372 -30.69 6.88 11.03
CA GLU A 372 -30.68 7.71 12.24
C GLU A 372 -29.27 8.17 12.63
N GLU A 373 -28.28 7.27 12.61
CA GLU A 373 -26.90 7.60 12.93
C GLU A 373 -26.32 8.63 11.95
N TYR A 374 -26.60 8.44 10.66
CA TYR A 374 -26.23 9.36 9.60
C TYR A 374 -26.87 10.75 9.78
N GLN A 375 -28.18 10.80 10.05
CA GLN A 375 -28.87 12.08 10.26
C GLN A 375 -28.36 12.78 11.53
N LYS A 376 -28.22 12.06 12.64
CA LYS A 376 -27.64 12.60 13.88
C LYS A 376 -26.24 13.17 13.66
N PHE A 377 -25.44 12.52 12.81
CA PHE A 377 -24.11 13.02 12.46
C PHE A 377 -24.18 14.33 11.68
N LEU A 378 -25.06 14.44 10.67
CA LEU A 378 -25.27 15.68 9.91
C LEU A 378 -25.80 16.81 10.79
N ASP A 379 -26.79 16.53 11.63
CA ASP A 379 -27.38 17.47 12.58
C ASP A 379 -26.33 17.98 13.59
N PHE A 380 -25.48 17.07 14.09
CA PHE A 380 -24.40 17.40 15.01
C PHE A 380 -23.38 18.36 14.38
N LEU A 381 -22.98 18.10 13.13
CA LEU A 381 -22.11 18.99 12.36
C LEU A 381 -22.80 20.31 12.01
N GLY A 382 -24.13 20.30 11.89
CA GLY A 382 -24.96 21.44 11.51
C GLY A 382 -24.81 21.83 10.05
N ILE A 383 -24.76 20.83 9.15
CA ILE A 383 -24.53 21.00 7.72
C ILE A 383 -25.64 20.38 6.89
N ASP A 384 -25.79 20.89 5.66
CA ASP A 384 -26.72 20.39 4.64
C ASP A 384 -25.88 19.98 3.40
N PRO A 385 -25.50 18.70 3.25
CA PRO A 385 -24.61 18.24 2.19
C PRO A 385 -25.36 17.57 1.02
N ILE A 386 -24.65 17.23 -0.07
CA ILE A 386 -25.25 16.79 -1.34
C ILE A 386 -25.86 15.38 -1.28
N LEU A 387 -25.14 14.42 -0.72
CA LEU A 387 -25.61 13.05 -0.49
C LEU A 387 -26.61 13.06 0.69
N GLN A 388 -27.87 12.73 0.42
CA GLN A 388 -28.95 12.58 1.41
C GLN A 388 -29.87 11.38 1.08
#